data_AF-A0A1C6N0X6-F1
#
_entry.id   AF-A0A1C6N0X6-F1
#
_cell.length_a   1.000
_cell.length_b   1.000
_cell.length_c   1.000
_cell.angle_alpha   90.00
_cell.angle_beta   90.00
_cell.angle_gamma   90.00
#
_symmetry.space_group_name_H-M   'P 1'
#
loop_
_entity.id
_entity.type
_entity.pdbx_description
1 polymer ?
#
loop_
_entity_poly.entity_id
_entity_poly.type
_entity_poly.pdbx_seq_one_letter_code
_entity_poly.pdbx_strand_id
1 'polypeptide(L)'
;MSRGGRIATAVVAAIGLLGAGYGTAQAGMDPSPDKSSTVREAQPPEEPAGDDDDFESTLELTDGRKVHVRLVEGTGVQERHTTGESSKWSRWQTLYKTKTDRCQDVDLREEEGTVSLIADFGTFCYDGEPPTESLAGVGTGDLTDWDIDIQKGFDGWRDTTMGGWGETVVFVAYYDGLYTLRWQKGEGFSEMQKPEK
;
A
#
# COMPACT_ATOMS: atom_id res chain seq x y z
N MET A 1 18.25 -32.91 37.97
CA MET A 1 18.30 -34.33 37.53
C MET A 1 17.61 -34.41 36.16
N SER A 2 18.29 -35.07 35.20
CA SER A 2 17.93 -35.43 33.79
C SER A 2 17.31 -34.34 32.88
N ARG A 3 17.91 -33.85 31.78
CA ARG A 3 18.58 -34.41 30.57
C ARG A 3 17.73 -35.37 29.70
N GLY A 4 17.58 -34.99 28.43
CA GLY A 4 17.29 -35.81 27.25
C GLY A 4 16.46 -35.03 26.22
N GLY A 5 16.77 -34.89 24.94
CA GLY A 5 17.84 -35.39 24.08
C GLY A 5 17.59 -34.84 22.66
N ARG A 6 18.65 -34.49 21.93
CA ARG A 6 18.66 -34.06 20.52
C ARG A 6 18.51 -35.28 19.61
N ILE A 7 17.91 -35.16 18.40
CA ILE A 7 18.43 -35.74 17.14
C ILE A 7 18.00 -34.86 15.95
N ALA A 8 18.97 -34.55 15.08
CA ALA A 8 18.86 -33.91 13.79
C ALA A 8 18.82 -34.94 12.66
N THR A 9 18.27 -34.61 11.49
CA THR A 9 18.76 -35.19 10.22
C THR A 9 18.44 -34.28 9.03
N ALA A 10 19.47 -33.89 8.29
CA ALA A 10 19.40 -33.32 6.96
C ALA A 10 19.67 -34.43 5.93
N VAL A 11 19.04 -34.38 4.75
CA VAL A 11 19.48 -35.13 3.57
C VAL A 11 19.37 -34.25 2.32
N VAL A 12 20.50 -34.14 1.63
CA VAL A 12 20.71 -33.52 0.31
C VAL A 12 20.53 -34.59 -0.77
N ALA A 13 20.01 -34.24 -1.94
CA ALA A 13 20.35 -34.94 -3.18
C ALA A 13 20.27 -34.00 -4.39
N ALA A 14 21.40 -33.86 -5.09
CA ALA A 14 21.59 -33.16 -6.36
C ALA A 14 22.09 -34.17 -7.40
N ILE A 15 21.45 -34.27 -8.57
CA ILE A 15 21.89 -34.99 -9.80
C ILE A 15 21.05 -34.38 -10.96
N GLY A 16 21.50 -34.04 -12.18
CA GLY A 16 22.77 -34.12 -12.91
C GLY A 16 22.57 -33.41 -14.28
N LEU A 17 23.54 -32.63 -14.76
CA LEU A 17 24.44 -32.87 -15.91
C LEU A 17 23.81 -32.99 -17.33
N LEU A 18 24.04 -31.92 -18.10
CA LEU A 18 24.55 -31.80 -19.48
C LEU A 18 24.03 -32.70 -20.62
N GLY A 19 23.59 -32.04 -21.70
CA GLY A 19 23.60 -32.56 -23.06
C GLY A 19 23.67 -31.43 -24.10
N ALA A 20 24.87 -31.13 -24.59
CA ALA A 20 25.09 -30.33 -25.79
C ALA A 20 25.33 -31.27 -26.97
N GLY A 21 24.65 -31.03 -28.10
CA GLY A 21 24.88 -31.73 -29.36
C GLY A 21 24.55 -30.80 -30.54
N TYR A 22 25.56 -30.51 -31.35
CA TYR A 22 25.47 -29.78 -32.62
C TYR A 22 24.95 -30.70 -33.75
N GLY A 23 24.35 -30.11 -34.77
CA GLY A 23 23.46 -30.77 -35.73
C GLY A 23 24.09 -31.34 -37.00
N THR A 24 23.21 -31.86 -37.86
CA THR A 24 23.39 -32.00 -39.30
C THR A 24 22.03 -31.76 -39.98
N ALA A 25 22.06 -31.02 -41.10
CA ALA A 25 20.90 -30.72 -41.93
C ALA A 25 20.69 -31.83 -42.97
N GLN A 26 19.43 -32.15 -43.31
CA GLN A 26 19.01 -32.39 -44.70
C GLN A 26 17.49 -32.32 -44.85
N ALA A 27 17.09 -31.70 -45.96
CA ALA A 27 15.74 -31.28 -46.31
C ALA A 27 14.81 -32.43 -46.71
N GLY A 28 13.50 -32.23 -46.52
CA GLY A 28 12.46 -33.07 -47.12
C GLY A 28 11.05 -32.65 -46.72
N MET A 29 10.39 -31.89 -47.62
CA MET A 29 8.94 -31.79 -47.88
C MET A 29 7.92 -31.81 -46.71
N ASP A 30 7.25 -30.66 -46.54
CA ASP A 30 5.86 -30.51 -46.08
C ASP A 30 4.89 -31.45 -46.84
N PRO A 31 3.84 -31.99 -46.16
CA PRO A 31 2.69 -31.16 -45.81
C PRO A 31 2.09 -31.40 -44.41
N SER A 32 1.58 -30.31 -43.82
CA SER A 32 0.62 -30.30 -42.70
C SER A 32 -0.54 -31.30 -42.91
N PRO A 33 -1.07 -31.96 -41.85
CA PRO A 33 -2.05 -31.30 -40.99
C PRO A 33 -2.01 -31.64 -39.48
N ASP A 34 -2.63 -30.73 -38.74
CA ASP A 34 -3.31 -30.82 -37.45
C ASP A 34 -2.54 -31.13 -36.15
N LYS A 35 -2.48 -30.04 -35.38
CA LYS A 35 -1.99 -29.87 -34.02
C LYS A 35 -2.74 -30.75 -33.03
N SER A 36 -2.03 -31.74 -32.47
CA SER A 36 -2.28 -32.21 -31.11
C SER A 36 -1.30 -31.50 -30.20
N SER A 37 -1.78 -30.68 -29.26
CA SER A 37 -1.30 -30.64 -27.87
C SER A 37 -1.91 -29.49 -27.06
N THR A 38 -2.48 -29.89 -25.92
CA THR A 38 -2.57 -29.14 -24.65
C THR A 38 -3.43 -27.87 -24.62
N VAL A 39 -4.61 -28.02 -24.00
CA VAL A 39 -5.35 -26.94 -23.35
C VAL A 39 -4.40 -26.29 -22.34
N ARG A 40 -3.90 -25.10 -22.68
CA ARG A 40 -3.19 -24.24 -21.75
C ARG A 40 -4.27 -23.62 -20.88
N GLU A 41 -4.38 -24.07 -19.64
CA GLU A 41 -5.22 -23.45 -18.63
C GLU A 41 -4.88 -21.96 -18.60
N ALA A 42 -5.87 -21.11 -18.86
CA ALA A 42 -5.69 -19.68 -18.89
C ALA A 42 -5.33 -19.23 -17.47
N GLN A 43 -4.05 -18.94 -17.26
CA GLN A 43 -3.66 -18.15 -16.10
C GLN A 43 -4.45 -16.83 -16.16
N PRO A 44 -5.03 -16.35 -15.05
CA PRO A 44 -5.54 -15.00 -14.97
C PRO A 44 -4.45 -14.05 -15.51
N PRO A 45 -4.80 -13.01 -16.27
CA PRO A 45 -3.79 -12.08 -16.76
C PRO A 45 -2.99 -11.59 -15.55
N GLU A 46 -1.70 -11.92 -15.51
CA GLU A 46 -0.75 -11.23 -14.65
C GLU A 46 -0.88 -9.77 -15.06
N GLU A 47 -1.37 -8.95 -14.13
CA GLU A 47 -1.50 -7.52 -14.35
C GLU A 47 -0.12 -6.99 -14.75
N PRO A 48 -0.02 -6.19 -15.82
CA PRO A 48 1.27 -5.65 -16.21
C PRO A 48 1.81 -4.83 -15.04
N ALA A 49 3.07 -5.07 -14.66
CA ALA A 49 3.84 -4.16 -13.82
C ALA A 49 3.97 -2.83 -14.59
N GLY A 50 2.99 -1.95 -14.40
CA GLY A 50 3.03 -0.56 -14.83
C GLY A 50 3.55 0.29 -13.68
N ASP A 51 4.30 1.33 -14.02
CA ASP A 51 4.80 2.36 -13.11
C ASP A 51 3.73 2.68 -12.05
N ASP A 52 4.06 2.48 -10.78
CA ASP A 52 3.16 2.71 -9.65
C ASP A 52 2.52 4.10 -9.83
N ASP A 53 1.19 4.18 -9.86
CA ASP A 53 0.53 5.45 -10.11
C ASP A 53 0.82 6.40 -8.94
N ASP A 54 1.36 7.59 -9.24
CA ASP A 54 1.81 8.55 -8.22
C ASP A 54 0.66 9.11 -7.36
N PHE A 55 -0.59 8.67 -7.54
CA PHE A 55 -1.78 9.22 -6.88
C PHE A 55 -2.55 8.16 -6.09
N GLU A 56 -2.01 6.95 -5.95
CA GLU A 56 -2.65 5.87 -5.22
C GLU A 56 -1.63 5.00 -4.48
N SER A 57 -2.12 4.29 -3.46
CA SER A 57 -1.30 3.40 -2.67
C SER A 57 -2.13 2.22 -2.17
N THR A 58 -1.49 1.06 -2.08
CA THR A 58 -2.09 -0.16 -1.52
C THR A 58 -1.23 -0.65 -0.38
N LEU A 59 -1.83 -0.87 0.78
CA LEU A 59 -1.19 -1.47 1.94
C LEU A 59 -1.85 -2.81 2.27
N GLU A 60 -1.04 -3.85 2.42
CA GLU A 60 -1.47 -5.13 3.00
C GLU A 60 -1.25 -5.08 4.51
N LEU A 61 -2.30 -5.35 5.28
CA LEU A 61 -2.27 -5.33 6.74
C LEU A 61 -1.72 -6.66 7.28
N THR A 62 -1.31 -6.66 8.55
CA THR A 62 -0.81 -7.86 9.25
C THR A 62 -1.79 -9.03 9.29
N ASP A 63 -3.10 -8.76 9.20
CA ASP A 63 -4.16 -9.77 9.16
C ASP A 63 -4.51 -10.26 7.74
N GLY A 64 -3.78 -9.81 6.72
CA GLY A 64 -3.94 -10.18 5.32
C GLY A 64 -5.03 -9.41 4.57
N ARG A 65 -5.78 -8.52 5.24
CA ARG A 65 -6.61 -7.54 4.52
C ARG A 65 -5.73 -6.57 3.75
N LYS A 66 -6.32 -5.89 2.77
CA LYS A 66 -5.68 -4.83 2.00
C LYS A 66 -6.51 -3.58 2.09
N VAL A 67 -5.87 -2.44 2.19
CA VAL A 67 -6.48 -1.12 2.02
C VAL A 67 -5.84 -0.47 0.81
N HIS A 68 -6.66 0.22 0.03
CA HIS A 68 -6.23 0.90 -1.18
C HIS A 68 -6.87 2.27 -1.24
N VAL A 69 -6.03 3.28 -1.36
CA VAL A 69 -6.42 4.69 -1.34
C VAL A 69 -5.94 5.34 -2.62
N ARG A 70 -6.78 6.20 -3.21
CA ARG A 70 -6.44 6.98 -4.41
C ARG A 70 -6.93 8.42 -4.31
N LEU A 71 -6.21 9.31 -4.99
CA LEU A 71 -6.55 10.72 -5.14
C LEU A 71 -7.22 10.94 -6.50
N VAL A 72 -8.50 11.28 -6.46
CA VAL A 72 -9.32 11.46 -7.67
C VAL A 72 -9.52 12.95 -7.92
N GLU A 73 -9.07 13.40 -9.08
CA GLU A 73 -9.25 14.78 -9.54
C GLU A 73 -10.72 15.22 -9.44
N GLY A 74 -10.96 16.39 -8.84
CA GLY A 74 -12.29 16.95 -8.63
C GLY A 74 -13.19 16.19 -7.65
N THR A 75 -12.69 15.12 -7.02
CA THR A 75 -13.46 14.30 -6.06
C THR A 75 -12.81 14.24 -4.68
N GLY A 76 -11.47 14.16 -4.59
CA GLY A 76 -10.72 14.06 -3.34
C GLY A 76 -10.20 12.64 -3.06
N VAL A 77 -10.19 12.25 -1.79
CA VAL A 77 -9.62 10.97 -1.32
C VAL A 77 -10.68 9.88 -1.34
N GLN A 78 -10.37 8.76 -1.99
CA GLN A 78 -11.19 7.57 -1.97
C GLN A 78 -10.43 6.37 -1.42
N GLU A 79 -11.13 5.53 -0.67
CA GLU A 79 -10.62 4.30 -0.08
C GLU A 79 -11.50 3.11 -0.47
N ARG A 80 -10.87 1.94 -0.55
CA ARG A 80 -11.54 0.64 -0.48
C ARG A 80 -10.62 -0.36 0.21
N HIS A 81 -11.18 -1.44 0.73
CA HIS A 81 -10.44 -2.49 1.42
C HIS A 81 -10.98 -3.88 1.12
N THR A 82 -10.21 -4.92 1.42
CA THR A 82 -10.71 -6.30 1.46
C THR A 82 -11.16 -6.67 2.87
N THR A 83 -12.12 -7.60 2.96
CA THR A 83 -12.59 -8.12 4.25
C THR A 83 -11.77 -9.35 4.65
N GLY A 84 -11.57 -9.60 5.94
CA GLY A 84 -10.81 -10.78 6.39
C GLY A 84 -11.43 -12.12 5.96
N GLU A 85 -12.74 -12.12 5.68
CA GLU A 85 -13.48 -13.31 5.24
C GLU A 85 -13.34 -13.59 3.73
N SER A 86 -12.93 -12.61 2.92
CA SER A 86 -12.82 -12.78 1.47
C SER A 86 -11.85 -11.78 0.84
N SER A 87 -11.12 -12.19 -0.20
CA SER A 87 -10.29 -11.28 -1.01
C SER A 87 -11.10 -10.28 -1.86
N LYS A 88 -12.39 -10.14 -1.59
CA LYS A 88 -13.28 -9.23 -2.32
C LYS A 88 -13.11 -7.81 -1.79
N TRP A 89 -12.85 -6.89 -2.70
CA TRP A 89 -12.84 -5.46 -2.41
C TRP A 89 -14.23 -4.93 -2.03
N SER A 90 -14.25 -4.02 -1.07
CA SER A 90 -15.39 -3.16 -0.75
C SER A 90 -15.67 -2.19 -1.90
N ARG A 91 -16.79 -1.46 -1.81
CA ARG A 91 -17.04 -0.34 -2.73
C ARG A 91 -16.15 0.83 -2.33
N TRP A 92 -15.77 1.63 -3.31
CA TRP A 92 -15.11 2.90 -3.06
C TRP A 92 -15.93 3.80 -2.12
N GLN A 93 -15.30 4.19 -1.02
CA GLN A 93 -15.76 5.20 -0.08
C GLN A 93 -14.99 6.49 -0.32
N THR A 94 -15.66 7.64 -0.21
CA THR A 94 -14.97 8.93 -0.24
C THR A 94 -14.69 9.36 1.18
N LEU A 95 -13.42 9.40 1.57
CA LEU A 95 -12.98 9.82 2.90
C LEU A 95 -12.99 11.35 3.03
N TYR A 96 -12.56 12.05 1.99
CA TYR A 96 -12.53 13.51 1.96
C TYR A 96 -12.85 14.04 0.56
N LYS A 97 -13.61 15.15 0.51
CA LYS A 97 -13.99 15.80 -0.74
C LYS A 97 -13.28 17.13 -0.88
N THR A 98 -12.54 17.29 -1.97
CA THR A 98 -11.93 18.55 -2.35
C THR A 98 -11.92 18.72 -3.86
N LYS A 99 -11.79 19.97 -4.29
CA LYS A 99 -11.56 20.35 -5.69
C LYS A 99 -10.14 20.88 -5.92
N THR A 100 -9.34 20.97 -4.86
CA THR A 100 -7.92 21.30 -4.94
C THR A 100 -7.22 20.22 -5.76
N ASP A 101 -6.24 20.63 -6.55
CA ASP A 101 -5.44 19.69 -7.35
C ASP A 101 -4.75 18.68 -6.43
N ARG A 102 -4.72 17.42 -6.85
CA ARG A 102 -4.06 16.33 -6.10
C ARG A 102 -2.54 16.50 -6.18
N CYS A 103 -1.87 16.32 -5.05
CA CYS A 103 -0.42 16.13 -5.03
C CYS A 103 -0.10 14.67 -5.30
N GLN A 104 1.15 14.40 -5.65
CA GLN A 104 1.63 13.02 -5.74
C GLN A 104 1.78 12.45 -4.33
N ASP A 105 1.80 11.13 -4.27
CA ASP A 105 1.95 10.26 -3.10
C ASP A 105 0.70 10.14 -2.20
N VAL A 106 0.52 8.92 -1.71
CA VAL A 106 -0.45 8.54 -0.69
C VAL A 106 0.29 7.66 0.31
N ASP A 107 0.56 8.20 1.50
CA ASP A 107 1.30 7.45 2.52
C ASP A 107 0.35 6.67 3.41
N LEU A 108 0.55 5.35 3.43
CA LEU A 108 -0.17 4.42 4.29
C LEU A 108 0.81 3.70 5.21
N ARG A 109 0.46 3.57 6.49
CA ARG A 109 1.17 2.71 7.45
C ARG A 109 0.19 1.98 8.34
N GLU A 110 0.63 0.85 8.88
CA GLU A 110 -0.17 0.05 9.80
C GLU A 110 0.62 -0.34 11.04
N GLU A 111 -0.10 -0.39 12.16
CA GLU A 111 0.32 -1.06 13.39
C GLU A 111 -0.92 -1.67 14.06
N GLU A 112 -0.92 -3.00 14.19
CA GLU A 112 -1.96 -3.78 14.90
C GLU A 112 -3.39 -3.46 14.41
N GLY A 113 -3.56 -3.40 13.09
CA GLY A 113 -4.82 -3.12 12.41
C GLY A 113 -5.29 -1.66 12.47
N THR A 114 -4.51 -0.76 13.05
CA THR A 114 -4.71 0.69 12.92
C THR A 114 -3.94 1.19 11.71
N VAL A 115 -4.58 1.93 10.82
CA VAL A 115 -3.97 2.44 9.58
C VAL A 115 -3.87 3.95 9.64
N SER A 116 -2.69 4.51 9.42
CA SER A 116 -2.53 5.94 9.17
C SER A 116 -2.53 6.26 7.68
N LEU A 117 -3.06 7.42 7.31
CA LEU A 117 -3.12 7.96 5.96
C LEU A 117 -2.63 9.40 5.94
N ILE A 118 -1.69 9.71 5.04
CA ILE A 118 -1.39 11.09 4.62
C ILE A 118 -1.77 11.22 3.14
N ALA A 119 -2.50 12.29 2.81
CA ALA A 119 -2.86 12.63 1.44
C ALA A 119 -2.91 14.15 1.26
N ASP A 120 -2.22 14.64 0.25
CA ASP A 120 -1.96 16.08 0.10
C ASP A 120 -2.58 16.66 -1.19
N PHE A 121 -2.94 17.94 -1.13
CA PHE A 121 -3.56 18.68 -2.21
C PHE A 121 -2.99 20.10 -2.32
N GLY A 122 -2.75 20.56 -3.54
CA GLY A 122 -2.13 21.84 -3.82
C GLY A 122 -1.91 22.07 -5.29
N THR A 123 -1.97 23.34 -5.70
CA THR A 123 -1.61 23.74 -7.06
C THR A 123 -0.10 23.59 -7.25
N PHE A 124 0.32 23.09 -8.42
CA PHE A 124 1.73 22.93 -8.79
C PHE A 124 2.53 21.95 -7.90
N CYS A 125 1.85 21.02 -7.20
CA CYS A 125 2.55 19.96 -6.46
C CYS A 125 3.50 19.13 -7.33
N TYR A 126 3.12 18.88 -8.60
CA TYR A 126 4.00 18.22 -9.58
C TYR A 126 5.30 19.00 -9.85
N ASP A 127 5.27 20.32 -9.69
CA ASP A 127 6.43 21.19 -9.89
C ASP A 127 7.29 21.35 -8.61
N GLY A 128 6.93 20.63 -7.54
CA GLY A 128 7.63 20.63 -6.24
C GLY A 128 7.19 21.73 -5.28
N GLU A 129 6.13 22.48 -5.59
CA GLU A 129 5.50 23.39 -4.63
C GLU A 129 4.88 22.57 -3.48
N PRO A 130 4.96 23.06 -2.22
CA PRO A 130 4.34 22.37 -1.10
C PRO A 130 2.81 22.34 -1.28
N PRO A 131 2.14 21.32 -0.72
CA PRO A 131 0.69 21.31 -0.69
C PRO A 131 0.15 22.49 0.11
N THR A 132 -1.12 22.80 -0.14
CA THR A 132 -1.86 23.85 0.58
C THR A 132 -2.96 23.28 1.44
N GLU A 133 -3.20 21.98 1.34
CA GLU A 133 -4.19 21.23 2.05
C GLU A 133 -3.62 19.83 2.30
N SER A 134 -3.60 19.41 3.56
CA SER A 134 -3.05 18.11 3.97
C SER A 134 -4.06 17.37 4.82
N LEU A 135 -4.29 16.11 4.46
CA LEU A 135 -5.15 15.19 5.19
C LEU A 135 -4.30 14.30 6.09
N ALA A 136 -4.68 14.22 7.36
CA ALA A 136 -4.31 13.14 8.27
C ALA A 136 -5.53 12.25 8.50
N GLY A 137 -5.40 10.95 8.24
CA GLY A 137 -6.47 9.97 8.41
C GLY A 137 -6.04 8.80 9.29
N VAL A 138 -6.96 8.31 10.13
CA VAL A 138 -6.75 7.08 10.91
C VAL A 138 -7.93 6.15 10.71
N GLY A 139 -7.68 5.01 10.07
CA GLY A 139 -8.63 3.91 9.89
C GLY A 139 -8.45 2.87 10.99
N THR A 140 -9.55 2.36 11.54
CA THR A 140 -9.50 1.33 12.59
C THR A 140 -10.48 0.19 12.32
N GLY A 141 -10.32 -0.91 13.05
CA GLY A 141 -11.26 -2.03 13.01
C GLY A 141 -11.29 -2.70 11.63
N ASP A 142 -12.48 -2.79 11.04
CA ASP A 142 -12.70 -3.36 9.72
C ASP A 142 -12.43 -2.37 8.55
N LEU A 143 -11.97 -1.15 8.86
CA LEU A 143 -11.71 -0.04 7.94
C LEU A 143 -12.97 0.63 7.35
N THR A 144 -14.15 0.37 7.92
CA THR A 144 -15.35 1.11 7.51
C THR A 144 -15.40 2.52 8.09
N ASP A 145 -14.73 2.74 9.22
CA ASP A 145 -14.69 4.01 9.93
C ASP A 145 -13.29 4.62 9.92
N TRP A 146 -13.24 5.90 9.58
CA TRP A 146 -12.01 6.71 9.51
C TRP A 146 -12.21 8.01 10.27
N ASP A 147 -11.27 8.33 11.14
CA ASP A 147 -11.11 9.68 11.66
C ASP A 147 -10.28 10.49 10.67
N ILE A 148 -10.74 11.69 10.33
CA ILE A 148 -10.10 12.56 9.34
C ILE A 148 -9.90 13.96 9.94
N ASP A 149 -8.68 14.47 9.82
CA ASP A 149 -8.34 15.86 10.12
C ASP A 149 -7.71 16.51 8.87
N ILE A 150 -8.11 17.76 8.59
CA ILE A 150 -7.66 18.51 7.42
C ILE A 150 -6.99 19.80 7.87
N GLN A 151 -5.72 19.95 7.51
CA GLN A 151 -4.97 21.19 7.70
C GLN A 151 -4.93 21.98 6.40
N LYS A 152 -5.41 23.23 6.43
CA LYS A 152 -5.40 24.16 5.28
C LYS A 152 -4.34 25.23 5.45
N GLY A 153 -3.74 25.67 4.34
CA GLY A 153 -2.57 26.53 4.33
C GLY A 153 -1.37 25.88 5.03
N PHE A 154 -1.20 24.58 4.83
CA PHE A 154 -0.21 23.76 5.51
C PHE A 154 0.56 22.89 4.51
N ASP A 155 1.89 22.93 4.61
CA ASP A 155 2.84 22.37 3.64
C ASP A 155 2.96 20.83 3.64
N GLY A 156 2.01 20.14 4.29
CA GLY A 156 1.89 18.68 4.30
C GLY A 156 2.28 18.05 5.63
N TRP A 157 1.75 16.86 5.92
CA TRP A 157 2.38 15.97 6.89
C TRP A 157 3.54 15.26 6.21
N ARG A 158 4.63 14.99 6.94
CA ARG A 158 5.84 14.39 6.37
C ARG A 158 6.07 12.97 6.81
N ASP A 159 5.58 12.63 8.00
CA ASP A 159 5.80 11.32 8.57
C ASP A 159 4.71 11.00 9.60
N THR A 160 4.58 9.72 9.94
CA THR A 160 3.69 9.23 10.99
C THR A 160 4.42 8.28 11.92
N THR A 161 4.33 8.53 13.23
CA THR A 161 4.76 7.59 14.27
C THR A 161 3.54 6.93 14.89
N MET A 162 3.56 5.61 15.00
CA MET A 162 2.52 4.83 15.66
C MET A 162 3.07 4.28 16.98
N GLY A 163 2.20 4.13 17.98
CA GLY A 163 2.60 3.70 19.30
C GLY A 163 1.47 3.05 20.09
N GLY A 164 1.85 2.34 21.14
CA GLY A 164 0.90 1.62 21.98
C GLY A 164 0.13 0.55 21.22
N TRP A 165 0.78 -0.16 20.28
CA TRP A 165 0.11 -1.20 19.48
C TRP A 165 -1.04 -0.61 18.64
N GLY A 166 -0.74 0.51 17.97
CA GLY A 166 -1.73 1.26 17.17
C GLY A 166 -2.74 2.09 17.98
N GLU A 167 -2.63 2.18 19.31
CA GLU A 167 -3.54 3.01 20.12
C GLU A 167 -3.31 4.51 19.95
N THR A 168 -2.11 4.90 19.51
CA THR A 168 -1.72 6.30 19.28
C THR A 168 -1.11 6.44 17.89
N VAL A 169 -1.50 7.49 17.18
CA VAL A 169 -0.89 7.90 15.91
C VAL A 169 -0.45 9.36 16.02
N VAL A 170 0.78 9.67 15.66
CA VAL A 170 1.33 11.03 15.67
C VAL A 170 1.82 11.38 14.28
N PHE A 171 1.11 12.30 13.63
CA PHE A 171 1.54 12.91 12.38
C PHE A 171 2.53 14.01 12.70
N VAL A 172 3.61 14.09 11.94
CA VAL A 172 4.68 15.06 12.15
C VAL A 172 5.02 15.79 10.86
N ALA A 173 5.33 17.07 11.00
CA ALA A 173 5.89 17.87 9.93
C ALA A 173 6.97 18.79 10.49
N TYR A 174 8.00 19.05 9.69
CA TYR A 174 9.12 19.91 10.08
C TYR A 174 9.45 20.91 8.97
N TYR A 175 9.18 22.18 9.24
CA TYR A 175 9.41 23.31 8.33
C TYR A 175 10.28 24.37 9.01
N ASP A 176 9.62 25.33 9.66
CA ASP A 176 10.18 26.34 10.55
C ASP A 176 10.19 25.90 12.03
N GLY A 177 9.74 24.68 12.28
CA GLY A 177 9.74 24.01 13.58
C GLY A 177 8.93 22.71 13.51
N LEU A 178 8.82 22.02 14.65
CA LEU A 178 8.10 20.76 14.75
C LEU A 178 6.60 21.00 14.94
N TYR A 179 5.81 20.52 13.97
CA TYR A 179 4.37 20.42 14.06
C TYR A 179 3.98 18.98 14.36
N THR A 180 3.03 18.80 15.27
CA THR A 180 2.50 17.47 15.56
C THR A 180 0.98 17.48 15.64
N LEU A 181 0.37 16.42 15.14
CA LEU A 181 -1.04 16.14 15.31
C LEU A 181 -1.17 14.72 15.84
N ARG A 182 -1.68 14.60 17.07
CA ARG A 182 -1.89 13.30 17.71
C ARG A 182 -3.34 12.87 17.56
N TRP A 183 -3.51 11.61 17.18
CA TRP A 183 -4.74 10.84 17.32
C TRP A 183 -4.58 9.79 18.42
N GLN A 184 -5.65 9.54 19.18
CA GLN A 184 -5.70 8.53 20.22
C GLN A 184 -6.98 7.71 20.11
N LYS A 185 -6.85 6.38 20.20
CA LYS A 185 -7.99 5.47 20.16
C LYS A 185 -9.01 5.79 21.24
N GLY A 186 -10.25 6.02 20.83
CA GLY A 186 -11.36 6.39 21.70
C GLY A 186 -11.44 7.88 22.05
N GLU A 187 -10.43 8.69 21.71
CA GLU A 187 -10.45 10.14 21.90
C GLU A 187 -10.48 10.92 20.57
N GLY A 188 -9.94 10.34 19.49
CA GLY A 188 -9.83 10.99 18.18
C GLY A 188 -8.61 11.91 18.08
N PHE A 189 -8.69 12.88 17.17
CA PHE A 189 -7.65 13.88 16.98
C PHE A 189 -7.65 14.95 18.08
N SER A 190 -6.44 15.29 18.54
CA SER A 190 -6.18 16.44 19.40
C SER A 190 -5.91 17.71 18.58
N GLU A 191 -5.78 18.85 19.25
CA GLU A 191 -5.34 20.08 18.58
C GLU A 191 -3.91 19.96 18.07
N MET A 192 -3.67 20.41 16.84
CA MET A 192 -2.33 20.48 16.25
C MET A 192 -1.41 21.37 17.09
N GLN A 193 -0.29 20.80 17.52
CA GLN A 193 0.77 21.52 18.20
C GLN A 193 1.68 22.19 17.17
N LYS A 194 2.04 23.44 17.44
CA LYS A 194 2.89 24.29 16.59
C LYS A 194 4.18 24.61 17.33
N PRO A 195 5.27 24.91 16.63
CA PRO A 195 6.49 25.39 17.29
C PRO A 195 6.21 26.66 18.12
N GLU A 196 6.81 26.72 19.31
CA GLU A 196 6.80 27.93 20.14
C GLU A 196 7.61 29.03 19.43
N LYS A 197 7.08 30.25 19.44
CA LYS A 197 7.66 31.42 18.76
C LYS A 197 8.72 32.11 19.60
#